data_AF-A0A2E5ACQ8-F1
#
_entry.id   AF-A0A2E5ACQ8-F1
#
_cell.length_a   1.000
_cell.length_b   1.000
_cell.length_c   1.000
_cell.angle_alpha   90.00
_cell.angle_beta   90.00
_cell.angle_gamma   90.00
#
_symmetry.space_group_name_H-M   'P 1'
#
loop_
_entity.id
_entity.type
_entity.pdbx_description
1 polymer ?
#
loop_
_entity_poly.entity_id
_entity_poly.type
_entity_poly.pdbx_seq_one_letter_code
_entity_poly.pdbx_strand_id
1 'polypeptide(L)'
;MFLLETAQPIEPLADQLLSGELDPVTYDYGAIRFEAGDEVTGWERLGALERAVSLQVAPENVREGARLDIEQAGCEMTAVLGGVQLAKRAPDLASYEAAHDQGVALYQSAQAELDRRLQAAPSELDAAIIRDQFWRDLMLEPRDPALSGFAAEFELNVLYRGLCKSDRANGNYLRHLMADPQRLMTLIYGEDAPARADLVQHASASFQRDVIALMEASTTFGDALYQRRAQAFLTDRVRVAERQPQIYATQGQCVRGRWSYSQPVDLERARQERAEIGLEPLEVAREIHDRACQRRLGAALRDEF
;
A
#
# COMPACT_ATOMS: atom_id res chain seq x y z
N MET A 1 -10.58 -31.55 -30.28
CA MET A 1 -11.90 -30.90 -30.09
C MET A 1 -12.30 -31.11 -28.64
N PHE A 2 -11.66 -30.36 -27.74
CA PHE A 2 -12.08 -30.30 -26.33
C PHE A 2 -13.28 -29.36 -26.27
N LEU A 3 -14.36 -29.82 -25.64
CA LEU A 3 -15.55 -29.02 -25.40
C LEU A 3 -15.13 -27.81 -24.56
N LEU A 4 -15.44 -26.61 -25.05
CA LEU A 4 -15.35 -25.37 -24.29
C LEU A 4 -16.21 -25.57 -23.02
N GLU A 5 -15.55 -25.84 -21.89
CA GLU A 5 -16.17 -25.69 -20.58
C GLU A 5 -16.76 -24.28 -20.55
N THR A 6 -18.07 -24.19 -20.31
CA THR A 6 -18.78 -22.92 -20.24
C THR A 6 -18.04 -22.03 -19.26
N ALA A 7 -17.52 -20.91 -19.76
CA ALA A 7 -16.71 -20.03 -18.96
C ALA A 7 -17.47 -19.64 -17.69
N GLN A 8 -16.79 -19.68 -16.53
CA GLN A 8 -17.45 -19.49 -15.24
C GLN A 8 -18.30 -18.21 -15.20
N PRO A 9 -19.48 -18.23 -14.55
CA PRO A 9 -20.25 -17.03 -14.30
C PRO A 9 -19.42 -16.00 -13.52
N ILE A 10 -19.64 -14.71 -13.79
CA ILE A 10 -18.78 -13.63 -13.26
C ILE A 10 -19.02 -13.38 -11.78
N GLU A 11 -20.26 -13.49 -11.30
CA GLU A 11 -20.60 -13.23 -9.90
C GLU A 11 -19.93 -14.22 -8.94
N PRO A 12 -20.02 -15.56 -9.14
CA PRO A 12 -19.25 -16.52 -8.34
C PRO A 12 -17.75 -16.26 -8.38
N LEU A 13 -17.19 -15.88 -9.53
CA LEU A 13 -15.77 -15.57 -9.65
C LEU A 13 -15.38 -14.35 -8.81
N ALA A 14 -16.19 -13.29 -8.83
CA ALA A 14 -15.97 -12.11 -7.98
C ALA A 14 -15.94 -12.49 -6.49
N ASP A 15 -16.90 -13.30 -6.04
CA ASP A 15 -16.97 -13.77 -4.66
C ASP A 15 -15.75 -14.64 -4.27
N GLN A 16 -15.30 -15.51 -5.17
CA GLN A 16 -14.10 -16.34 -4.95
C GLN A 16 -12.83 -15.49 -4.80
N LEU A 17 -12.65 -14.48 -5.64
CA LEU A 17 -11.50 -13.57 -5.59
C LEU A 17 -11.52 -12.69 -4.34
N LEU A 18 -12.71 -12.19 -3.96
CA LEU A 18 -12.86 -11.31 -2.79
C LEU A 18 -12.81 -12.06 -1.46
N SER A 19 -13.24 -13.31 -1.41
CA SER A 19 -13.11 -14.17 -0.23
C SER A 19 -11.70 -14.74 -0.05
N GLY A 20 -10.89 -14.72 -1.10
CA GLY A 20 -9.55 -15.30 -1.12
C GLY A 20 -9.52 -16.81 -1.40
N GLU A 21 -10.63 -17.39 -1.88
CA GLU A 21 -10.65 -18.75 -2.45
C GLU A 21 -9.72 -18.83 -3.67
N LEU A 22 -9.71 -17.76 -4.48
CA LEU A 22 -8.73 -17.53 -5.53
C LEU A 22 -7.80 -16.38 -5.12
N ASP A 23 -6.49 -16.52 -5.31
CA ASP A 23 -5.57 -15.40 -5.07
C ASP A 23 -5.66 -14.41 -6.25
N PRO A 24 -6.13 -13.17 -6.02
CA PRO A 24 -6.33 -12.20 -7.08
C PRO A 24 -5.05 -11.73 -7.76
N VAL A 25 -3.86 -12.01 -7.22
CA VAL A 25 -2.59 -11.69 -7.88
C VAL A 25 -2.19 -12.74 -8.90
N THR A 26 -2.40 -14.02 -8.58
CA THR A 26 -2.01 -15.13 -9.45
C THR A 26 -3.12 -15.58 -10.39
N TYR A 27 -4.35 -15.09 -10.18
CA TYR A 27 -5.47 -15.37 -11.07
C TYR A 27 -5.19 -14.86 -12.49
N ASP A 28 -5.54 -15.67 -13.49
CA ASP A 28 -5.34 -15.31 -14.89
C ASP A 28 -6.57 -14.55 -15.44
N TYR A 29 -6.52 -13.22 -15.36
CA TYR A 29 -7.53 -12.33 -15.96
C TYR A 29 -7.46 -12.30 -17.50
N GLY A 30 -6.35 -12.73 -18.09
CA GLY A 30 -6.16 -12.86 -19.54
C GLY A 30 -7.07 -13.93 -20.11
N ALA A 31 -7.29 -15.03 -19.38
CA ALA A 31 -8.28 -16.04 -19.74
C ALA A 31 -9.69 -15.46 -19.92
N ILE A 32 -10.07 -14.43 -19.14
CA ILE A 32 -11.38 -13.76 -19.32
C ILE A 32 -11.43 -12.97 -20.64
N ARG A 33 -10.33 -12.32 -21.02
CA ARG A 33 -10.28 -11.44 -22.21
C ARG A 33 -10.03 -12.22 -23.50
N PHE A 34 -8.98 -13.03 -23.51
CA PHE A 34 -8.40 -13.59 -24.72
C PHE A 34 -9.00 -14.96 -25.09
N GLU A 35 -9.61 -15.66 -24.14
CA GLU A 35 -10.26 -16.96 -24.41
C GLU A 35 -11.78 -16.86 -24.60
N ALA A 36 -12.35 -15.65 -24.61
CA ALA A 36 -13.79 -15.41 -24.71
C ALA A 36 -14.42 -15.77 -26.07
N GLY A 37 -13.64 -16.29 -27.03
CA GLY A 37 -14.07 -16.63 -28.39
C GLY A 37 -14.10 -15.43 -29.34
N ASP A 38 -14.38 -14.22 -28.82
CA ASP A 38 -14.25 -12.95 -29.52
C ASP A 38 -13.88 -11.80 -28.56
N GLU A 39 -13.34 -10.72 -29.13
CA GLU A 39 -12.84 -9.58 -28.37
C GLU A 39 -13.95 -8.84 -27.60
N VAL A 40 -15.15 -8.68 -28.19
CA VAL A 40 -16.27 -7.95 -27.58
C VAL A 40 -16.73 -8.66 -26.31
N THR A 41 -16.92 -9.98 -26.40
CA THR A 41 -17.29 -10.82 -25.25
C THR A 41 -16.24 -10.72 -24.14
N GLY A 42 -14.94 -10.74 -24.48
CA GLY A 42 -13.86 -10.59 -23.50
C GLY A 42 -13.92 -9.27 -22.74
N TRP A 43 -14.12 -8.15 -23.44
CA TRP A 43 -14.27 -6.83 -22.84
C TRP A 43 -15.52 -6.72 -21.95
N GLU A 44 -16.65 -7.26 -22.41
CA GLU A 44 -17.90 -7.25 -21.65
C GLU A 44 -17.76 -8.03 -20.34
N ARG A 45 -17.08 -9.18 -20.38
CA ARG A 45 -16.84 -10.03 -19.20
C ARG A 45 -15.89 -9.39 -18.20
N LEU A 46 -14.77 -8.80 -18.64
CA LEU A 46 -13.89 -8.03 -17.76
C LEU A 46 -14.62 -6.83 -17.14
N GLY A 47 -15.45 -6.13 -17.92
CA GLY A 47 -16.29 -5.05 -17.42
C GLY A 47 -17.35 -5.51 -16.42
N ALA A 48 -17.92 -6.70 -16.60
CA ALA A 48 -18.83 -7.31 -15.65
C ALA A 48 -18.13 -7.64 -14.33
N LEU A 49 -16.92 -8.21 -14.37
CA LEU A 49 -16.15 -8.53 -13.17
C LEU A 49 -15.80 -7.25 -12.39
N GLU A 50 -15.32 -6.22 -13.07
CA GLU A 50 -15.04 -4.91 -12.46
C GLU A 50 -16.26 -4.33 -11.76
N ARG A 51 -17.44 -4.38 -12.42
CA ARG A 51 -18.70 -3.90 -11.82
C ARG A 51 -19.12 -4.75 -10.63
N ALA A 52 -19.08 -6.07 -10.74
CA ALA A 52 -19.46 -7.00 -9.68
C ALA A 52 -18.63 -6.74 -8.42
N VAL A 53 -17.32 -6.62 -8.57
CA VAL A 53 -16.40 -6.30 -7.47
C VAL A 53 -16.65 -4.90 -6.90
N SER A 54 -16.83 -3.90 -7.75
CA SER A 54 -17.09 -2.51 -7.31
C SER A 54 -18.41 -2.34 -6.55
N LEU A 55 -19.43 -3.16 -6.88
CA LEU A 55 -20.73 -3.13 -6.19
C LEU A 55 -20.68 -3.69 -4.77
N GLN A 56 -19.65 -4.45 -4.41
CA GLN A 56 -19.46 -4.97 -3.06
C GLN A 56 -18.84 -3.94 -2.10
N VAL A 57 -18.49 -2.75 -2.61
CA VAL A 57 -18.01 -1.62 -1.81
C VAL A 57 -19.21 -0.87 -1.23
N ALA A 58 -19.13 -0.51 0.06
CA ALA A 58 -20.15 0.31 0.70
C ALA A 58 -20.42 1.61 -0.12
N PRO A 59 -21.69 1.97 -0.38
CA PRO A 59 -22.05 3.10 -1.24
C PRO A 59 -21.47 4.45 -0.81
N GLU A 60 -21.18 4.62 0.49
CA GLU A 60 -20.49 5.81 1.02
C GLU A 60 -19.09 6.05 0.43
N ASN A 61 -18.40 5.01 -0.07
CA ASN A 61 -17.03 5.12 -0.56
C ASN A 61 -16.94 5.33 -2.09
N VAL A 62 -18.03 5.10 -2.84
CA VAL A 62 -18.04 5.11 -4.32
C VAL A 62 -18.45 6.48 -4.89
N ARG A 63 -19.04 7.35 -4.07
CA ARG A 63 -19.49 8.70 -4.49
C ARG A 63 -18.31 9.65 -4.62
N GLU A 64 -17.63 9.66 -5.77
CA GLU A 64 -16.94 10.84 -6.37
C GLU A 64 -15.97 10.51 -7.51
N GLY A 65 -15.93 9.28 -8.05
CA GLY A 65 -14.88 8.94 -9.03
C GLY A 65 -13.46 9.02 -8.44
N ALA A 66 -13.37 9.03 -7.11
CA ALA A 66 -12.13 8.90 -6.39
C ALA A 66 -11.56 7.50 -6.64
N ARG A 67 -10.22 7.41 -6.79
CA ARG A 67 -9.54 6.12 -6.58
C ARG A 67 -9.90 5.68 -5.16
N LEU A 68 -10.59 4.55 -5.04
CA LEU A 68 -10.81 3.92 -3.75
C LEU A 68 -9.44 3.69 -3.12
N ASP A 69 -9.22 4.25 -1.94
CA ASP A 69 -8.00 3.92 -1.21
C ASP A 69 -8.06 2.46 -0.74
N ILE A 70 -6.88 1.91 -0.46
CA ILE A 70 -6.72 0.52 -0.08
C ILE A 70 -7.49 0.17 1.21
N GLU A 71 -7.72 1.13 2.11
CA GLU A 71 -8.49 0.91 3.34
C GLU A 71 -9.98 0.78 3.06
N GLN A 72 -10.51 1.58 2.14
CA GLN A 72 -11.92 1.58 1.72
C GLN A 72 -12.25 0.42 0.79
N ALA A 73 -11.29 0.06 -0.06
CA ALA A 73 -11.42 -1.00 -1.03
C ALA A 73 -11.19 -2.40 -0.46
N GLY A 74 -10.29 -2.49 0.53
CA GLY A 74 -9.68 -3.76 0.89
C GLY A 74 -8.60 -4.20 -0.11
N CYS A 75 -7.68 -5.01 0.40
CA CYS A 75 -6.55 -5.50 -0.35
C CYS A 75 -6.97 -6.39 -1.53
N GLU A 76 -7.98 -7.23 -1.31
CA GLU A 76 -8.49 -8.21 -2.26
C GLU A 76 -9.06 -7.50 -3.48
N MET A 77 -9.98 -6.55 -3.28
CA MET A 77 -10.54 -5.78 -4.39
C MET A 77 -9.48 -4.99 -5.16
N THR A 78 -8.56 -4.33 -4.46
CA THR A 78 -7.50 -3.54 -5.13
C THR A 78 -6.66 -4.43 -6.06
N ALA A 79 -6.35 -5.66 -5.63
CA ALA A 79 -5.67 -6.63 -6.46
C ALA A 79 -6.53 -7.06 -7.66
N VAL A 80 -7.83 -7.34 -7.45
CA VAL A 80 -8.75 -7.71 -8.54
C VAL A 80 -8.86 -6.61 -9.59
N LEU A 81 -9.12 -5.38 -9.17
CA LEU A 81 -9.23 -4.24 -10.08
C LEU A 81 -7.92 -4.01 -10.83
N GLY A 82 -6.77 -4.16 -10.16
CA GLY A 82 -5.47 -4.09 -10.81
C GLY A 82 -5.28 -5.18 -11.87
N GLY A 83 -5.59 -6.44 -11.56
CA GLY A 83 -5.54 -7.56 -12.50
C GLY A 83 -6.45 -7.37 -13.71
N VAL A 84 -7.69 -6.89 -13.50
CA VAL A 84 -8.61 -6.53 -14.59
C VAL A 84 -8.00 -5.42 -15.46
N GLN A 85 -7.48 -4.35 -14.87
CA GLN A 85 -6.90 -3.24 -15.64
C GLN A 85 -5.65 -3.67 -16.41
N LEU A 86 -4.84 -4.56 -15.86
CA LEU A 86 -3.71 -5.17 -16.56
C LEU A 86 -4.20 -5.99 -17.77
N ALA A 87 -5.16 -6.89 -17.57
CA ALA A 87 -5.74 -7.66 -18.67
C ALA A 87 -6.35 -6.76 -19.75
N LYS A 88 -6.98 -5.63 -19.40
CA LYS A 88 -7.49 -4.64 -20.37
C LYS A 88 -6.37 -3.94 -21.15
N ARG A 89 -5.27 -3.57 -20.49
CA ARG A 89 -4.18 -2.78 -21.09
C ARG A 89 -3.19 -3.58 -21.91
N ALA A 90 -3.13 -4.90 -21.71
CA ALA A 90 -2.23 -5.76 -22.48
C ALA A 90 -2.47 -5.59 -23.99
N PRO A 91 -1.41 -5.48 -24.82
CA PRO A 91 -1.58 -5.32 -26.26
C PRO A 91 -2.12 -6.60 -26.93
N ASP A 92 -1.66 -7.76 -26.47
CA ASP A 92 -2.01 -9.09 -26.97
C ASP A 92 -1.85 -10.16 -25.87
N LEU A 93 -2.26 -11.39 -26.18
CA LEU A 93 -2.20 -12.53 -25.24
C LEU A 93 -0.75 -12.86 -24.85
N ALA A 94 0.18 -12.90 -25.81
CA ALA A 94 1.57 -13.27 -25.53
C ALA A 94 2.26 -12.28 -24.58
N SER A 95 2.00 -10.98 -24.74
CA SER A 95 2.49 -9.93 -23.85
C SER A 95 1.86 -10.02 -22.47
N TYR A 96 0.58 -10.41 -22.41
CA TYR A 96 -0.10 -10.64 -21.14
C TYR A 96 0.49 -11.85 -20.39
N GLU A 97 0.59 -13.01 -21.04
CA GLU A 97 1.10 -14.26 -20.46
C GLU A 97 2.53 -14.07 -19.94
N ALA A 98 3.41 -13.45 -20.73
CA ALA A 98 4.79 -13.21 -20.31
C ALA A 98 4.87 -12.34 -19.05
N ALA A 99 4.07 -11.27 -18.97
CA ALA A 99 4.05 -10.39 -17.79
C ALA A 99 3.38 -11.05 -16.58
N HIS A 100 2.32 -11.83 -16.81
CA HIS A 100 1.62 -12.59 -15.77
C HIS A 100 2.53 -13.64 -15.15
N ASP A 101 3.15 -14.49 -15.98
CA ASP A 101 4.09 -15.53 -15.54
C ASP A 101 5.24 -14.94 -14.72
N GLN A 102 5.83 -13.84 -15.20
CA GLN A 102 6.90 -13.16 -14.50
C GLN A 102 6.44 -12.57 -13.16
N GLY A 103 5.28 -11.93 -13.12
CA GLY A 103 4.70 -11.40 -11.89
C GLY A 103 4.33 -12.47 -10.87
N VAL A 104 3.77 -13.60 -11.34
CA VAL A 104 3.49 -14.77 -10.52
C VAL A 104 4.77 -15.35 -9.93
N ALA A 105 5.81 -15.51 -10.74
CA ALA A 105 7.12 -16.00 -10.29
C ALA A 105 7.74 -15.08 -9.22
N LEU A 106 7.67 -13.76 -9.43
CA LEU A 106 8.12 -12.77 -8.44
C LEU A 106 7.34 -12.90 -7.13
N TYR A 107 6.01 -12.93 -7.21
CA TYR A 107 5.15 -13.03 -6.02
C TYR A 107 5.44 -14.29 -5.21
N GLN A 108 5.53 -15.45 -5.87
CA GLN A 108 5.81 -16.72 -5.23
C GLN A 108 7.21 -16.75 -4.60
N SER A 109 8.22 -16.22 -5.30
CA SER A 109 9.58 -16.11 -4.77
C SER A 109 9.64 -15.20 -3.55
N ALA A 110 9.01 -14.02 -3.63
CA ALA A 110 8.94 -13.07 -2.53
C ALA A 110 8.20 -13.66 -1.32
N GLN A 111 7.08 -14.35 -1.54
CA GLN A 111 6.33 -15.01 -0.48
C GLN A 111 7.16 -16.12 0.19
N ALA A 112 7.86 -16.95 -0.57
CA ALA A 112 8.70 -18.01 -0.01
C ALA A 112 9.87 -17.46 0.82
N GLU A 113 10.48 -16.35 0.40
CA GLU A 113 11.51 -15.66 1.18
C GLU A 113 10.94 -15.02 2.44
N LEU A 114 9.79 -14.35 2.34
CA LEU A 114 9.11 -13.80 3.51
C LEU A 114 8.78 -14.89 4.52
N ASP A 115 8.19 -16.00 4.10
CA ASP A 115 7.84 -17.12 4.97
C ASP A 115 9.06 -17.68 5.69
N ARG A 116 10.21 -17.79 4.99
CA ARG A 116 11.48 -18.20 5.59
C ARG A 116 11.95 -17.22 6.67
N ARG A 117 11.85 -15.91 6.44
CA ARG A 117 12.21 -14.89 7.45
C ARG A 117 11.27 -14.93 8.64
N LEU A 118 9.97 -15.14 8.40
CA LEU A 118 8.97 -15.24 9.47
C LEU A 118 9.13 -16.48 10.34
N GLN A 119 9.53 -17.61 9.77
CA GLN A 119 9.87 -18.82 10.54
C GLN A 119 11.05 -18.59 11.49
N ALA A 120 11.95 -17.67 11.16
CA ALA A 120 13.08 -17.29 12.00
C ALA A 120 12.79 -16.14 12.97
N ALA A 121 11.56 -15.57 12.96
CA ALA A 121 11.21 -14.43 13.80
C ALA A 121 11.13 -14.85 15.28
N PRO A 122 11.88 -14.20 16.19
CA PRO A 122 11.91 -14.59 17.61
C PRO A 122 10.65 -14.18 18.39
N SER A 123 9.82 -13.28 17.84
CA SER A 123 8.55 -12.87 18.43
C SER A 123 7.57 -12.39 17.35
N GLU A 124 6.30 -12.22 17.74
CA GLU A 124 5.29 -11.62 16.84
C GLU A 124 5.62 -10.16 16.49
N LEU A 125 6.31 -9.42 17.36
CA LEU A 125 6.75 -8.06 17.04
C LEU A 125 7.79 -8.09 15.92
N ASP A 126 8.76 -9.00 16.00
CA ASP A 126 9.77 -9.17 14.96
C ASP A 126 9.14 -9.66 13.67
N ALA A 127 8.16 -10.55 13.73
CA ALA A 127 7.40 -10.97 12.57
C ALA A 127 6.65 -9.79 11.91
N ALA A 128 6.06 -8.88 12.69
CA ALA A 128 5.40 -7.69 12.18
C ALA A 128 6.37 -6.73 11.47
N ILE A 129 7.55 -6.48 12.08
CA ILE A 129 8.62 -5.66 11.50
C ILE A 129 9.15 -6.30 10.21
N ILE A 130 9.42 -7.62 10.22
CA ILE A 130 9.88 -8.36 9.05
C ILE A 130 8.87 -8.25 7.90
N ARG A 131 7.58 -8.48 8.18
CA ARG A 131 6.52 -8.34 7.16
C ARG A 131 6.47 -6.93 6.57
N ASP A 132 6.58 -5.91 7.40
CA ASP A 132 6.53 -4.51 6.97
C ASP A 132 7.73 -4.16 6.07
N GLN A 133 8.93 -4.36 6.60
CA GLN A 133 10.16 -3.94 5.94
C GLN A 133 10.43 -4.76 4.68
N PHE A 134 10.15 -6.07 4.69
CA PHE A 134 10.40 -6.93 3.53
C PHE A 134 9.75 -6.41 2.24
N TRP A 135 8.46 -6.10 2.28
CA TRP A 135 7.75 -5.65 1.08
C TRP A 135 8.08 -4.20 0.72
N ARG A 136 8.42 -3.35 1.70
CA ARG A 136 8.82 -1.96 1.44
C ARG A 136 10.22 -1.90 0.85
N ASP A 137 11.15 -2.73 1.32
CA ASP A 137 12.48 -2.90 0.74
C ASP A 137 12.37 -3.37 -0.70
N LEU A 138 11.57 -4.40 -0.96
CA LEU A 138 11.33 -4.90 -2.32
C LEU A 138 10.73 -3.84 -3.25
N MET A 139 9.87 -2.96 -2.73
CA MET A 139 9.34 -1.81 -3.49
C MET A 139 10.36 -0.70 -3.76
N LEU A 140 11.43 -0.62 -2.96
CA LEU A 140 12.49 0.37 -3.07
C LEU A 140 13.72 -0.15 -3.83
N GLU A 141 13.82 -1.47 -4.03
CA GLU A 141 14.86 -2.08 -4.85
C GLU A 141 14.80 -1.53 -6.28
N PRO A 142 15.96 -1.26 -6.91
CA PRO A 142 16.01 -0.93 -8.33
C PRO A 142 15.34 -2.05 -9.12
N ARG A 143 14.41 -1.68 -10.00
CA ARG A 143 13.73 -2.67 -10.85
C ARG A 143 14.68 -3.14 -11.94
N ASP A 144 14.40 -4.32 -12.44
CA ASP A 144 15.08 -4.80 -13.63
C ASP A 144 14.79 -3.80 -14.77
N PRO A 145 15.79 -3.14 -15.37
CA PRO A 145 15.58 -2.24 -16.52
C PRO A 145 14.94 -2.96 -17.71
N ALA A 146 15.06 -4.29 -17.80
CA ALA A 146 14.37 -5.09 -18.81
C ALA A 146 12.85 -5.11 -18.59
N LEU A 147 12.38 -4.88 -17.36
CA LEU A 147 10.97 -4.71 -17.01
C LEU A 147 10.51 -3.31 -17.38
N SER A 148 9.98 -3.15 -18.59
CA SER A 148 9.41 -1.91 -19.05
C SER A 148 7.93 -2.06 -19.42
N GLY A 149 7.22 -0.93 -19.45
CA GLY A 149 5.82 -0.87 -19.88
C GLY A 149 4.91 -1.79 -19.05
N PHE A 150 4.23 -2.70 -19.74
CA PHE A 150 3.17 -3.53 -19.17
C PHE A 150 3.64 -4.46 -18.03
N ALA A 151 4.80 -5.10 -18.18
CA ALA A 151 5.33 -6.02 -17.18
C ALA A 151 5.67 -5.31 -15.85
N ALA A 152 6.15 -4.07 -15.92
CA ALA A 152 6.42 -3.24 -14.74
C ALA A 152 5.14 -2.84 -13.98
N GLU A 153 4.00 -2.71 -14.68
CA GLU A 153 2.70 -2.48 -14.03
C GLU A 153 2.23 -3.74 -13.26
N PHE A 154 2.48 -4.93 -13.81
CA PHE A 154 2.14 -6.20 -13.16
C PHE A 154 2.95 -6.42 -11.88
N GLU A 155 4.27 -6.23 -11.96
CA GLU A 155 5.16 -6.27 -10.79
C GLU A 155 4.68 -5.31 -9.70
N LEU A 156 4.34 -4.07 -10.06
CA LEU A 156 3.81 -3.11 -9.10
C LEU A 156 2.54 -3.63 -8.41
N ASN A 157 1.63 -4.24 -9.15
CA ASN A 157 0.41 -4.80 -8.58
C ASN A 157 0.69 -5.91 -7.54
N VAL A 158 1.63 -6.80 -7.87
CA VAL A 158 2.13 -7.85 -6.96
C VAL A 158 2.66 -7.24 -5.66
N LEU A 159 3.55 -6.26 -5.78
CA LEU A 159 4.19 -5.63 -4.63
C LEU A 159 3.18 -4.87 -3.76
N TYR A 160 2.26 -4.12 -4.37
CA TYR A 160 1.19 -3.43 -3.65
C TYR A 160 0.28 -4.39 -2.88
N ARG A 161 -0.02 -5.58 -3.43
CA ARG A 161 -0.78 -6.60 -2.69
C ARG A 161 -0.02 -7.10 -1.46
N GLY A 162 1.27 -7.40 -1.62
CA GLY A 162 2.13 -7.82 -0.52
C GLY A 162 2.14 -6.81 0.62
N LEU A 163 2.34 -5.54 0.28
CA LEU A 163 2.24 -4.42 1.22
C LEU A 163 0.89 -4.35 1.92
N CYS A 164 -0.21 -4.42 1.17
CA CYS A 164 -1.53 -4.34 1.77
C CYS A 164 -1.81 -5.49 2.74
N LYS A 165 -1.46 -6.74 2.37
CA LYS A 165 -1.56 -7.90 3.26
C LYS A 165 -0.74 -7.68 4.54
N SER A 166 0.47 -7.15 4.39
CA SER A 166 1.37 -6.83 5.49
C SER A 166 0.76 -5.78 6.43
N ASP A 167 0.31 -4.64 5.89
CA ASP A 167 -0.31 -3.55 6.64
C ASP A 167 -1.56 -4.05 7.39
N ARG A 168 -2.41 -4.87 6.75
CA ARG A 168 -3.60 -5.47 7.38
C ARG A 168 -3.23 -6.40 8.54
N ALA A 169 -2.27 -7.30 8.34
CA ALA A 169 -1.83 -8.24 9.37
C ALA A 169 -1.14 -7.51 10.53
N ASN A 170 -0.33 -6.48 10.25
CA ASN A 170 0.26 -5.60 11.25
C ASN A 170 -0.80 -4.81 12.02
N GLY A 171 -1.80 -4.25 11.34
CA GLY A 171 -2.92 -3.57 11.98
C GLY A 171 -3.69 -4.49 12.95
N ASN A 172 -3.88 -5.77 12.59
CA ASN A 172 -4.46 -6.75 13.51
C ASN A 172 -3.58 -6.96 14.75
N TYR A 173 -2.28 -7.14 14.56
CA TYR A 173 -1.33 -7.28 15.67
C TYR A 173 -1.34 -6.04 16.59
N LEU A 174 -1.25 -4.84 16.03
CA LEU A 174 -1.26 -3.59 16.77
C LEU A 174 -2.58 -3.36 17.53
N ARG A 175 -3.72 -3.76 16.97
CA ARG A 175 -5.01 -3.75 17.69
C ARG A 175 -5.02 -4.65 18.92
N HIS A 176 -4.34 -5.80 18.88
CA HIS A 176 -4.18 -6.62 20.08
C HIS A 176 -3.30 -5.93 21.11
N LEU A 177 -2.26 -5.20 20.69
CA LEU A 177 -1.42 -4.42 21.59
C LEU A 177 -2.14 -3.24 22.24
N MET A 178 -3.16 -2.66 21.58
CA MET A 178 -3.95 -1.58 22.18
C MET A 178 -4.67 -1.97 23.48
N ALA A 179 -4.91 -3.27 23.73
CA ALA A 179 -5.45 -3.74 25.00
C ALA A 179 -4.49 -3.50 26.18
N ASP A 180 -3.21 -3.26 25.91
CA ASP A 180 -2.18 -2.86 26.87
C ASP A 180 -1.49 -1.57 26.38
N PRO A 181 -2.03 -0.39 26.73
CA PRO A 181 -1.48 0.90 26.29
C PRO A 181 0.00 1.08 26.64
N GLN A 182 0.46 0.53 27.77
CA GLN A 182 1.86 0.63 28.19
C GLN A 182 2.78 -0.17 27.25
N ARG A 183 2.34 -1.36 26.82
CA ARG A 183 3.08 -2.14 25.82
C ARG A 183 3.12 -1.43 24.47
N LEU A 184 2.02 -0.83 24.04
CA LEU A 184 1.98 -0.06 22.78
C LEU A 184 2.88 1.19 22.86
N MET A 185 2.84 1.95 23.96
CA MET A 185 3.73 3.11 24.13
C MET A 185 5.20 2.71 24.19
N THR A 186 5.52 1.55 24.77
CA THR A 186 6.89 1.00 24.74
C THR A 186 7.34 0.65 23.32
N LEU A 187 6.44 0.18 22.46
CA LEU A 187 6.72 -0.06 21.05
C LEU A 187 7.04 1.25 20.31
N ILE A 188 6.29 2.32 20.60
CA ILE A 188 6.41 3.62 19.90
C ILE A 188 7.57 4.47 20.43
N TYR A 189 7.87 4.40 21.73
CA TYR A 189 8.83 5.29 22.41
C TYR A 189 10.04 4.58 23.02
N GLY A 190 10.12 3.25 22.94
CA GLY A 190 11.23 2.47 23.47
C GLY A 190 12.55 2.72 22.73
N GLU A 191 13.65 2.17 23.24
CA GLU A 191 15.00 2.38 22.69
C GLU A 191 15.14 1.93 21.21
N ASP A 192 14.36 0.94 20.78
CA ASP A 192 14.30 0.47 19.38
C ASP A 192 13.11 1.04 18.59
N ALA A 193 12.56 2.18 19.00
CA ALA A 193 11.36 2.79 18.42
C ALA A 193 11.38 3.02 16.90
N PRO A 194 12.47 3.41 16.22
CA PRO A 194 12.38 3.88 14.84
C PRO A 194 11.69 2.90 13.87
N ALA A 195 12.13 1.64 13.81
CA ALA A 195 11.53 0.63 12.94
C ALA A 195 10.16 0.13 13.46
N ARG A 196 9.91 0.25 14.76
CA ARG A 196 8.66 -0.19 15.40
C ARG A 196 7.53 0.83 15.21
N ALA A 197 7.87 2.11 15.29
CA ALA A 197 6.94 3.22 15.08
C ALA A 197 6.39 3.23 13.64
N ASP A 198 7.17 2.76 12.66
CA ASP A 198 6.73 2.63 11.28
C ASP A 198 5.52 1.70 11.14
N LEU A 199 5.40 0.67 11.97
CA LEU A 199 4.20 -0.18 11.99
C LEU A 199 2.93 0.64 12.28
N VAL A 200 3.01 1.59 13.20
CA VAL A 200 1.89 2.49 13.53
C VAL A 200 1.67 3.49 12.39
N GLN A 201 2.75 4.01 11.79
CA GLN A 201 2.65 4.90 10.62
C GLN A 201 2.00 4.21 9.42
N HIS A 202 2.11 2.88 9.28
CA HIS A 202 1.52 2.13 8.17
C HIS A 202 0.15 1.51 8.51
N ALA A 203 -0.30 1.61 9.75
CA ALA A 203 -1.65 1.20 10.15
C ALA A 203 -2.72 2.13 9.56
N SER A 204 -3.99 1.70 9.68
CA SER A 204 -5.12 2.48 9.14
C SER A 204 -5.27 3.84 9.80
N ALA A 205 -5.82 4.82 9.09
CA ALA A 205 -6.06 6.15 9.65
C ALA A 205 -6.98 6.11 10.90
N SER A 206 -7.95 5.19 10.92
CA SER A 206 -8.79 4.97 12.10
C SER A 206 -7.98 4.51 13.32
N PHE A 207 -7.06 3.56 13.13
CA PHE A 207 -6.20 3.06 14.20
C PHE A 207 -5.25 4.16 14.68
N GLN A 208 -4.67 4.93 13.75
CA GLN A 208 -3.78 6.04 14.09
C GLN A 208 -4.46 7.09 14.95
N ARG A 209 -5.74 7.39 14.72
CA ARG A 209 -6.53 8.28 15.62
C ARG A 209 -6.59 7.75 17.04
N ASP A 210 -6.88 6.46 17.19
CA ASP A 210 -6.95 5.86 18.53
C ASP A 210 -5.58 5.88 19.22
N VAL A 211 -4.49 5.67 18.47
CA VAL A 211 -3.13 5.78 19.00
C VAL A 211 -2.78 7.22 19.39
N ILE A 212 -3.16 8.22 18.59
CA ILE A 212 -2.95 9.63 18.94
C ILE A 212 -3.64 9.96 20.26
N ALA A 213 -4.89 9.51 20.46
CA ALA A 213 -5.61 9.71 21.73
C ALA A 213 -4.89 9.06 22.92
N LEU A 214 -4.29 7.88 22.73
CA LEU A 214 -3.46 7.24 23.75
C LEU A 214 -2.16 8.01 24.02
N MET A 215 -1.51 8.55 22.99
CA MET A 215 -0.31 9.38 23.12
C MET A 215 -0.61 10.65 23.92
N GLU A 216 -1.73 11.32 23.64
CA GLU A 216 -2.19 12.52 24.35
C GLU A 216 -2.47 12.25 25.84
N ALA A 217 -3.02 11.08 26.15
CA ALA A 217 -3.26 10.66 27.53
C ALA A 217 -1.98 10.22 28.27
N SER A 218 -0.90 9.90 27.54
CA SER A 218 0.31 9.28 28.10
C SER A 218 1.41 10.30 28.40
N THR A 219 1.40 10.88 29.60
CA THR A 219 2.40 11.90 30.02
C THR A 219 3.73 11.32 30.52
N THR A 220 3.92 9.99 30.49
CA THR A 220 4.97 9.31 31.27
C THR A 220 6.05 8.60 30.44
N PHE A 221 6.03 8.65 29.10
CA PHE A 221 6.91 7.82 28.26
C PHE A 221 7.96 8.62 27.49
N GLY A 222 9.22 8.61 27.95
CA GLY A 222 10.33 9.16 27.18
C GLY A 222 10.37 10.69 27.09
N ASP A 223 11.15 11.21 26.13
CA ASP A 223 11.31 12.65 25.90
C ASP A 223 10.00 13.25 25.34
N ALA A 224 9.40 14.18 26.10
CA ALA A 224 8.16 14.87 25.72
C ALA A 224 8.25 15.56 24.34
N LEU A 225 9.45 15.98 23.92
CA LEU A 225 9.66 16.54 22.59
C LEU A 225 9.60 15.46 21.50
N TYR A 226 10.21 14.30 21.73
CA TYR A 226 10.12 13.15 20.82
C TYR A 226 8.68 12.69 20.66
N GLN A 227 7.93 12.60 21.77
CA GLN A 227 6.51 12.25 21.75
C GLN A 227 5.69 13.18 20.84
N ARG A 228 5.83 14.50 21.04
CA ARG A 228 5.11 15.50 20.23
C ARG A 228 5.47 15.42 18.75
N ARG A 229 6.73 15.17 18.41
CA ARG A 229 7.17 14.97 17.02
C ARG A 229 6.53 13.73 16.41
N ALA A 230 6.57 12.58 17.09
CA ALA A 230 5.92 11.36 16.61
C ALA A 230 4.42 11.55 16.40
N GLN A 231 3.74 12.21 17.35
CA GLN A 231 2.33 12.55 17.25
C GLN A 231 2.03 13.46 16.04
N ALA A 232 2.91 14.41 15.72
CA ALA A 232 2.74 15.31 14.58
C ALA A 232 2.70 14.57 13.22
N PHE A 233 3.59 13.58 13.04
CA PHE A 233 3.59 12.75 11.82
C PHE A 233 2.30 11.94 11.68
N LEU A 234 1.83 11.30 12.75
CA LEU A 234 0.56 10.56 12.73
C LEU A 234 -0.64 11.49 12.52
N THR A 235 -0.63 12.65 13.15
CA THR A 235 -1.72 13.65 13.04
C THR A 235 -1.92 14.09 11.60
N ASP A 236 -0.85 14.51 10.90
CA ASP A 236 -0.98 14.90 9.50
C ASP A 236 -1.38 13.73 8.60
N ARG A 237 -0.95 12.50 8.92
CA ARG A 237 -1.32 11.31 8.14
C ARG A 237 -2.82 11.02 8.22
N VAL A 238 -3.39 11.07 9.42
CA VAL A 238 -4.85 11.02 9.63
C VAL A 238 -5.53 12.15 8.87
N ARG A 239 -5.04 13.40 9.00
CA ARG A 239 -5.67 14.56 8.35
C ARG A 239 -5.65 14.44 6.83
N VAL A 240 -4.56 13.95 6.22
CA VAL A 240 -4.51 13.68 4.77
C VAL A 240 -5.53 12.61 4.37
N ALA A 241 -5.62 11.50 5.12
CA ALA A 241 -6.62 10.46 4.85
C ALA A 241 -8.06 11.01 4.95
N GLU A 242 -8.31 11.90 5.90
CA GLU A 242 -9.61 12.57 6.10
C GLU A 242 -9.81 13.81 5.21
N ARG A 243 -8.91 14.07 4.25
CA ARG A 243 -8.93 15.24 3.34
C ARG A 243 -8.96 16.60 4.06
N GLN A 244 -8.41 16.65 5.27
CA GLN A 244 -8.27 17.86 6.07
C GLN A 244 -6.90 18.53 5.87
N PRO A 245 -6.78 19.85 6.06
CA PRO A 245 -5.50 20.53 5.91
C PRO A 245 -4.49 19.99 6.91
N GLN A 246 -3.27 19.67 6.49
CA GLN A 246 -2.18 19.28 7.39
C GLN A 246 -1.83 20.43 8.37
N ILE A 247 -1.38 20.08 9.59
CA ILE A 247 -0.88 21.04 10.58
C ILE A 247 0.61 21.26 10.39
N TYR A 248 1.39 20.18 10.23
CA TYR A 248 2.87 20.23 10.27
C TYR A 248 3.53 19.99 8.90
N ALA A 249 2.72 19.80 7.86
CA ALA A 249 3.13 19.51 6.48
C ALA A 249 4.12 18.34 6.38
N THR A 250 3.91 17.28 7.18
CA THR A 250 4.81 16.12 7.21
C THR A 250 4.53 15.11 6.11
N GLN A 251 3.36 15.15 5.47
CA GLN A 251 2.97 14.19 4.43
C GLN A 251 3.09 14.78 3.03
N GLY A 252 3.49 13.93 2.08
CA GLY A 252 3.69 14.30 0.68
C GLY A 252 4.05 13.13 -0.20
N GLN A 253 4.45 13.46 -1.43
CA GLN A 253 4.81 12.50 -2.46
C GLN A 253 5.91 13.06 -3.37
N CYS A 254 6.63 12.15 -4.02
CA CYS A 254 7.60 12.52 -5.05
C CYS A 254 6.88 12.79 -6.38
N VAL A 255 6.95 14.01 -6.89
CA VAL A 255 6.47 14.45 -8.19
C VAL A 255 7.66 14.87 -9.03
N ARG A 256 7.95 14.13 -10.11
CA ARG A 256 9.08 14.41 -11.02
C ARG A 256 10.41 14.58 -10.28
N GLY A 257 10.69 13.65 -9.37
CA GLY A 257 11.92 13.64 -8.57
C GLY A 257 12.00 14.73 -7.49
N ARG A 258 10.93 15.48 -7.23
CA ARG A 258 10.85 16.47 -6.15
C ARG A 258 9.73 16.16 -5.19
N TRP A 259 9.95 16.41 -3.91
CA TRP A 259 8.94 16.31 -2.88
C TRP A 259 7.90 17.42 -3.03
N SER A 260 6.64 17.01 -2.99
CA SER A 260 5.47 17.88 -2.97
C SER A 260 4.58 17.46 -1.81
N TYR A 261 4.17 18.42 -0.99
CA TYR A 261 3.23 18.17 0.09
C TYR A 261 1.88 17.67 -0.45
N SER A 262 1.27 16.76 0.31
CA SER A 262 -0.12 16.37 0.08
C SER A 262 -1.04 17.54 0.43
N GLN A 263 -2.03 17.81 -0.41
CA GLN A 263 -2.99 18.88 -0.16
C GLN A 263 -4.20 18.34 0.63
N PRO A 264 -4.87 19.16 1.44
CA PRO A 264 -4.63 20.59 1.67
C PRO A 264 -3.50 20.87 2.71
N VAL A 265 -2.81 22.01 2.60
CA VAL A 265 -1.83 22.48 3.61
C VAL A 265 -1.67 24.00 3.61
N ASP A 266 -1.58 24.60 4.80
CA ASP A 266 -1.14 25.99 4.99
C ASP A 266 0.33 25.99 5.44
N LEU A 267 1.23 26.38 4.54
CA LEU A 267 2.66 26.31 4.79
C LEU A 267 3.13 27.33 5.84
N GLU A 268 2.46 28.48 5.97
CA GLU A 268 2.89 29.48 6.94
C GLU A 268 2.53 29.06 8.35
N ARG A 269 1.30 28.56 8.53
CA ARG A 269 0.91 27.92 9.78
C ARG A 269 1.82 26.75 10.12
N ALA A 270 2.12 25.89 9.15
CA ALA A 270 2.98 24.73 9.40
C ALA A 270 4.39 25.10 9.86
N ARG A 271 4.98 26.22 9.41
CA ARG A 271 6.28 26.69 9.95
C ARG A 271 6.19 27.01 11.44
N GLN A 272 5.13 27.68 11.86
CA GLN A 272 4.91 28.06 13.26
C GLN A 272 4.74 26.82 14.13
N GLU A 273 3.82 25.94 13.75
CA GLU A 273 3.50 24.70 14.48
C GLU A 273 4.73 23.78 14.61
N ARG A 274 5.54 23.66 13.54
CA ARG A 274 6.79 22.89 13.57
C ARG A 274 7.82 23.47 14.54
N ALA A 275 7.97 24.79 14.58
CA ALA A 275 8.92 25.44 15.47
C ALA A 275 8.56 25.22 16.94
N GLU A 276 7.27 25.23 17.28
CA GLU A 276 6.78 25.03 18.65
C GLU A 276 7.08 23.63 19.20
N ILE A 277 7.00 22.59 18.36
CA ILE A 277 7.31 21.21 18.74
C ILE A 277 8.73 20.78 18.35
N GLY A 278 9.56 21.74 17.93
CA GLY A 278 10.97 21.53 17.59
C GLY A 278 11.18 20.58 16.40
N LEU A 279 10.25 20.47 15.47
CA LEU A 279 10.53 19.85 14.17
C LEU A 279 11.48 20.75 13.37
N GLU A 280 12.25 20.15 12.45
CA GLU A 280 13.12 20.89 11.56
C GLU A 280 12.31 21.88 10.68
N PRO A 281 12.90 23.00 10.21
CA PRO A 281 12.21 23.91 9.29
C PRO A 281 11.68 23.19 8.04
N LEU A 282 10.55 23.66 7.49
CA LEU A 282 9.91 23.03 6.32
C LEU A 282 10.87 22.84 5.14
N GLU A 283 11.71 23.82 4.91
CA GLU A 283 12.68 23.86 3.82
C GLU A 283 13.74 22.76 4.01
N VAL A 284 14.20 22.55 5.26
CA VAL A 284 15.14 21.47 5.60
C VAL A 284 14.49 20.10 5.41
N ALA A 285 13.26 19.93 5.90
CA ALA A 285 12.50 18.69 5.70
C ALA A 285 12.31 18.39 4.20
N ARG A 286 11.93 19.42 3.42
CA ARG A 286 11.75 19.31 1.98
C ARG A 286 13.05 18.90 1.28
N GLU A 287 14.19 19.48 1.63
CA GLU A 287 15.48 19.09 1.05
C GLU A 287 15.85 17.63 1.33
N ILE A 288 15.57 17.14 2.54
CA ILE A 288 15.79 15.74 2.91
C ILE A 288 14.95 14.84 2.00
N HIS A 289 13.67 15.16 1.82
CA HIS A 289 12.78 14.39 0.96
C HIS A 289 13.11 14.55 -0.53
N ASP A 290 13.51 15.74 -1.00
CA ASP A 290 13.95 15.98 -2.38
C ASP A 290 15.13 15.07 -2.74
N ARG A 291 16.13 14.94 -1.85
CA ARG A 291 17.24 14.00 -2.06
C ARG A 291 16.77 12.56 -2.18
N ALA A 292 15.80 12.14 -1.34
CA ALA A 292 15.22 10.81 -1.44
C ALA A 292 14.45 10.62 -2.76
N CYS A 293 13.67 11.61 -3.19
CA CYS A 293 12.93 11.59 -4.46
C CYS A 293 13.86 11.56 -5.68
N GLN A 294 14.96 12.31 -5.66
CA GLN A 294 15.95 12.33 -6.73
C GLN A 294 16.68 10.99 -6.85
N ARG A 295 17.04 10.35 -5.73
CA ARG A 295 17.63 9.00 -5.75
C ARG A 295 16.69 7.99 -6.42
N ARG A 296 15.39 8.06 -6.10
CA ARG A 296 14.36 7.22 -6.73
C ARG A 296 14.21 7.50 -8.22
N LEU A 297 14.17 8.77 -8.63
CA LEU A 297 14.07 9.13 -10.04
C LEU A 297 15.33 8.75 -10.84
N GLY A 298 16.52 8.96 -10.27
CA GLY A 298 17.79 8.62 -10.92
C GLY A 298 18.05 7.12 -11.01
N ALA A 299 17.42 6.30 -10.17
CA ALA A 299 17.32 4.86 -10.41
C ALA A 299 16.47 4.61 -11.67
N ALA A 300 15.24 5.12 -11.69
CA ALA A 300 14.30 4.91 -12.81
C ALA A 300 14.77 5.45 -14.18
N LEU A 301 15.50 6.58 -14.22
CA LEU A 301 15.98 7.18 -15.48
C LEU A 301 17.27 6.54 -16.03
N ARG A 302 18.04 5.82 -15.20
CA ARG A 302 19.20 5.06 -15.70
C ARG A 302 18.80 3.83 -16.50
N ASP A 303 17.53 3.47 -16.44
CA ASP A 303 16.96 2.31 -17.10
C ASP A 303 16.36 2.66 -18.48
N GLU A 304 16.37 3.95 -18.88
CA GLU A 304 15.85 4.43 -20.17
C GLU A 304 16.93 4.82 -21.20
N PHE A 305 18.23 4.65 -20.89
CA PHE A 305 19.37 4.98 -21.78
C PHE A 305 20.49 3.93 -21.72
#